data_AF-A0A2S7VW86-F1
#
_entry.id   AF-A0A2S7VW86-F1
#
_cell.length_a   1.000
_cell.length_b   1.000
_cell.length_c   1.000
_cell.angle_alpha   90.00
_cell.angle_beta   90.00
_cell.angle_gamma   90.00
#
_symmetry.space_group_name_H-M   'P 1'
#
loop_
_entity.id
_entity.type
_entity.pdbx_description
1 polymer ?
#
loop_
_entity_poly.entity_id
_entity_poly.type
_entity_poly.pdbx_seq_one_letter_code
_entity_poly.pdbx_strand_id
1 'polypeptide(L)'
;MIIYTSGVFDLLHASHVRALKAAKFQGGEDAKLVVGVATDEDTMAYKRKPVIPYEQRLKMIESLDFVDKVITAPLFTCEQFYKLFSIDIHVQGEDDAGEINYYKGGKDLGLMKFIGRDPIESTTSCITKLTEIVGDDFIVENLGGGISNITWKVTSYTNKKQYVLKYLQSSSIESFSLRHDCIILGGTFALYEYIEGTVGHVTSAEMNSYFVDRLSYYEHGASINPKTCITSIDLFLKYAKFDSSLKLDINLIDEVLDNSKWCWSHNDLVRENIIKTTDGIKFIDWEFADYSPVEMDVASCVLNDVIDIDDVDSQYFNLKFIYILVLLQAKAWTGWYNVNIEKRNDEIMNFYTNKFNLFQSKLDKLNAR
;
A
#
# COMPACT_ATOMS: atom_id res chain seq x y z
N MET A 1 -4.52 -4.15 32.27
CA MET A 1 -3.12 -4.58 32.54
C MET A 1 -2.17 -3.73 31.73
N ILE A 2 -0.95 -3.50 32.20
CA ILE A 2 0.13 -2.81 31.49
C ILE A 2 1.11 -3.85 30.98
N ILE A 3 1.18 -3.98 29.66
CA ILE A 3 2.05 -4.90 28.96
C ILE A 3 3.26 -4.12 28.46
N TYR A 4 4.45 -4.66 28.71
CA TYR A 4 5.69 -4.14 28.18
C TYR A 4 6.27 -5.07 27.13
N THR A 5 6.80 -4.52 26.05
CA THR A 5 7.65 -5.23 25.11
C THR A 5 8.73 -4.30 24.59
N SER A 6 9.84 -4.84 24.11
CA SER A 6 10.96 -4.02 23.66
C SER A 6 11.65 -4.56 22.43
N GLY A 7 12.31 -3.66 21.71
CA GLY A 7 13.02 -4.01 20.50
C GLY A 7 13.81 -2.84 19.91
N VAL A 8 14.60 -3.18 18.89
CA VAL A 8 15.28 -2.18 18.08
C VAL A 8 14.29 -1.52 17.12
N PHE A 9 13.40 -2.31 16.50
CA PHE A 9 12.44 -1.85 15.49
C PHE A 9 13.09 -1.10 14.31
N ASP A 10 14.29 -1.54 13.91
CA ASP A 10 14.99 -1.03 12.72
C ASP A 10 14.27 -1.53 11.46
N LEU A 11 14.06 -0.61 10.50
CA LEU A 11 13.23 -0.83 9.30
C LEU A 11 11.87 -1.47 9.67
N LEU A 12 11.01 -0.72 10.37
CA LEU A 12 9.71 -1.21 10.83
C LEU A 12 8.92 -1.90 9.69
N HIS A 13 8.45 -3.12 9.95
CA HIS A 13 7.85 -4.01 8.95
C HIS A 13 6.71 -4.83 9.61
N ALA A 14 5.95 -5.60 8.83
CA ALA A 14 4.70 -6.20 9.32
C ALA A 14 4.93 -7.21 10.45
N SER A 15 6.04 -7.97 10.41
CA SER A 15 6.42 -8.86 11.54
C SER A 15 6.58 -8.12 12.89
N HIS A 16 7.11 -6.88 12.92
CA HIS A 16 7.13 -6.07 14.14
C HIS A 16 5.71 -5.70 14.61
N VAL A 17 4.86 -5.23 13.70
CA VAL A 17 3.46 -4.84 14.00
C VAL A 17 2.68 -6.04 14.54
N ARG A 18 2.82 -7.22 13.92
CA ARG A 18 2.22 -8.48 14.39
C ARG A 18 2.70 -8.85 15.79
N ALA A 19 4.00 -8.75 16.06
CA ALA A 19 4.57 -9.05 17.38
C ALA A 19 4.04 -8.09 18.46
N LEU A 20 3.93 -6.79 18.17
CA LEU A 20 3.38 -5.80 19.10
C LEU A 20 1.89 -6.05 19.39
N LYS A 21 1.09 -6.36 18.36
CA LYS A 21 -0.32 -6.74 18.52
C LYS A 21 -0.47 -8.02 19.35
N ALA A 22 0.35 -9.03 19.07
CA ALA A 22 0.38 -10.27 19.83
C ALA A 22 0.80 -10.05 21.29
N ALA A 23 1.74 -9.14 21.55
CA ALA A 23 2.12 -8.74 22.90
C ALA A 23 0.95 -8.10 23.64
N LYS A 24 0.27 -7.11 23.04
CA LYS A 24 -0.91 -6.48 23.64
C LYS A 24 -2.00 -7.51 23.98
N PHE A 25 -2.24 -8.45 23.07
CA PHE A 25 -3.24 -9.52 23.25
C PHE A 25 -3.00 -10.38 24.51
N GLN A 26 -1.75 -10.51 24.98
CA GLN A 26 -1.44 -11.24 26.22
C GLN A 26 -2.05 -10.63 27.49
N GLY A 27 -2.46 -9.36 27.43
CA GLY A 27 -3.09 -8.62 28.53
C GLY A 27 -4.62 -8.53 28.46
N GLY A 28 -5.25 -9.05 27.41
CA GLY A 28 -6.70 -8.93 27.17
C GLY A 28 -7.11 -7.64 26.43
N GLU A 29 -8.42 -7.42 26.32
CA GLU A 29 -9.04 -6.35 25.52
C GLU A 29 -8.68 -4.94 26.03
N ASP A 30 -8.64 -4.75 27.35
CA ASP A 30 -8.32 -3.46 28.00
C ASP A 30 -6.84 -3.30 28.37
N ALA A 31 -5.95 -4.06 27.72
CA ALA A 31 -4.52 -3.96 27.96
C ALA A 31 -3.96 -2.64 27.42
N LYS A 32 -3.04 -2.03 28.18
CA LYS A 32 -2.22 -0.91 27.71
C LYS A 32 -0.86 -1.44 27.28
N LEU A 33 -0.41 -1.09 26.08
CA LEU A 33 0.88 -1.49 25.54
C LEU A 33 1.92 -0.38 25.69
N VAL A 34 2.94 -0.65 26.50
CA VAL A 34 4.16 0.15 26.61
C VAL A 34 5.25 -0.48 25.75
N VAL A 35 5.79 0.25 24.79
CA VAL A 35 6.85 -0.24 23.90
C VAL A 35 8.17 0.46 24.21
N GLY A 36 9.20 -0.33 24.52
CA GLY A 36 10.57 0.14 24.70
C GLY A 36 11.36 0.10 23.40
N VAL A 37 11.89 1.24 22.96
CA VAL A 37 12.78 1.33 21.78
C VAL A 37 14.22 1.42 22.24
N ALA A 38 15.07 0.50 21.78
CA ALA A 38 16.51 0.48 22.12
C ALA A 38 17.24 1.65 21.44
N THR A 39 18.19 2.27 22.16
CA THR A 39 19.06 3.32 21.61
C THR A 39 20.03 2.77 20.56
N ASP A 40 20.63 3.65 19.76
CA ASP A 40 21.63 3.22 18.77
C ASP A 40 22.88 2.68 19.48
N GLU A 41 23.28 3.33 20.56
CA GLU A 41 24.42 2.96 21.41
C GLU A 41 24.22 1.60 22.07
N ASP A 42 23.07 1.37 22.71
CA ASP A 42 22.76 0.10 23.35
C ASP A 42 22.67 -1.03 22.34
N THR A 43 22.07 -0.78 21.16
CA THR A 43 21.95 -1.79 20.11
C THR A 43 23.33 -2.23 19.61
N MET A 44 24.27 -1.30 19.48
CA MET A 44 25.64 -1.58 19.04
C MET A 44 26.43 -2.48 20.00
N ALA A 45 25.98 -2.65 21.25
CA ALA A 45 26.63 -3.53 22.21
C ALA A 45 26.43 -5.02 21.89
N TYR A 46 25.41 -5.38 21.09
CA TYR A 46 25.07 -6.78 20.81
C TYR A 46 24.67 -7.06 19.35
N LYS A 47 24.42 -6.04 18.53
CA LYS A 47 24.08 -6.15 17.10
C LYS A 47 24.69 -4.99 16.30
N ARG A 48 24.52 -5.03 14.97
CA ARG A 48 24.93 -3.90 14.11
C ARG A 48 24.21 -2.61 14.50
N LYS A 49 24.83 -1.46 14.17
CA LYS A 49 24.16 -0.16 14.26
C LYS A 49 22.85 -0.18 13.43
N PRO A 50 21.73 0.29 13.97
CA PRO A 50 20.49 0.48 13.21
C PRO A 50 20.69 1.36 11.99
N VAL A 51 19.94 1.10 10.90
CA VAL A 51 19.92 1.98 9.74
C VAL A 51 19.15 3.25 10.09
N ILE A 52 18.01 3.09 10.77
CA ILE A 52 17.15 4.19 11.18
C ILE A 52 17.59 4.71 12.55
N PRO A 53 17.88 6.03 12.70
CA PRO A 53 18.27 6.60 13.99
C PRO A 53 17.20 6.41 15.06
N TYR A 54 17.63 6.28 16.31
CA TYR A 54 16.77 6.07 17.47
C TYR A 54 15.53 6.99 17.53
N GLU A 55 15.71 8.31 17.34
CA GLU A 55 14.61 9.28 17.43
C GLU A 55 13.51 9.04 16.38
N GLN A 56 13.88 8.56 15.20
CA GLN A 56 12.92 8.26 14.13
C GLN A 56 12.18 6.95 14.43
N ARG A 57 12.90 5.91 14.88
CA ARG A 57 12.28 4.64 15.29
C ARG A 57 11.27 4.85 16.42
N LEU A 58 11.60 5.71 17.39
CA LEU A 58 10.69 6.08 18.47
C LEU A 58 9.38 6.68 17.93
N LYS A 59 9.46 7.69 17.06
CA LYS A 59 8.28 8.32 16.43
C LYS A 59 7.46 7.35 15.57
N MET A 60 8.12 6.41 14.90
CA MET A 60 7.44 5.39 14.08
C MET A 60 6.63 4.40 14.93
N ILE A 61 7.10 4.09 16.14
CA ILE A 61 6.32 3.26 17.07
C ILE A 61 5.21 4.09 17.72
N GLU A 62 5.45 5.37 18.02
CA GLU A 62 4.43 6.28 18.59
C GLU A 62 3.24 6.51 17.65
N SER A 63 3.44 6.38 16.33
CA SER A 63 2.37 6.55 15.34
C SER A 63 1.44 5.35 15.20
N LEU A 64 1.74 4.21 15.85
CA LEU A 64 0.88 3.03 15.87
C LEU A 64 -0.29 3.25 16.83
N ASP A 65 -1.51 3.27 16.30
CA ASP A 65 -2.74 3.56 17.03
C ASP A 65 -3.02 2.64 18.24
N PHE A 66 -2.55 1.40 18.17
CA PHE A 66 -2.70 0.42 19.25
C PHE A 66 -1.56 0.46 20.28
N VAL A 67 -0.57 1.36 20.15
CA VAL A 67 0.51 1.57 21.12
C VAL A 67 0.14 2.71 22.07
N ASP A 68 0.07 2.42 23.37
CA ASP A 68 -0.39 3.39 24.38
C ASP A 68 0.73 4.31 24.89
N LYS A 69 1.98 3.82 24.90
CA LYS A 69 3.14 4.61 25.33
C LYS A 69 4.43 4.06 24.73
N VAL A 70 5.32 4.95 24.31
CA VAL A 70 6.67 4.61 23.86
C VAL A 70 7.68 5.17 24.84
N ILE A 71 8.71 4.38 25.14
CA ILE A 71 9.81 4.76 26.04
C ILE A 71 11.14 4.28 25.48
N THR A 72 12.25 4.82 26.00
CA THR A 72 13.57 4.22 25.78
C THR A 72 13.66 2.88 26.51
N ALA A 73 14.04 1.82 25.82
CA ALA A 73 14.30 0.54 26.46
C ALA A 73 15.62 0.58 27.25
N PRO A 74 15.66 0.12 28.50
CA PRO A 74 16.92 -0.06 29.19
C PRO A 74 17.67 -1.26 28.60
N LEU A 75 19.00 -1.19 28.55
CA LEU A 75 19.82 -2.35 28.14
C LEU A 75 19.59 -3.55 29.06
N PHE A 76 19.47 -3.33 30.38
CA PHE A 76 19.13 -4.36 31.36
C PHE A 76 17.86 -3.98 32.11
N THR A 77 16.91 -4.91 32.17
CA THR A 77 15.71 -4.71 32.97
C THR A 77 15.95 -5.00 34.45
N CYS A 78 15.38 -4.19 35.33
CA CYS A 78 15.48 -4.31 36.78
C CYS A 78 14.12 -4.08 37.45
N GLU A 79 14.00 -4.44 38.74
CA GLU A 79 12.76 -4.29 39.50
C GLU A 79 12.27 -2.84 39.54
N GLN A 80 13.17 -1.87 39.68
CA GLN A 80 12.82 -0.45 39.70
C GLN A 80 12.18 0.00 38.38
N PHE A 81 12.65 -0.52 37.25
CA PHE A 81 12.07 -0.25 35.94
C PHE A 81 10.62 -0.77 35.86
N TYR A 82 10.37 -2.02 36.25
CA TYR A 82 9.03 -2.59 36.22
C TYR A 82 8.06 -1.85 37.16
N LYS A 83 8.52 -1.46 38.35
CA LYS A 83 7.73 -0.65 39.30
C LYS A 83 7.41 0.74 38.77
N LEU A 84 8.40 1.44 38.18
CA LEU A 84 8.23 2.80 37.67
C LEU A 84 7.14 2.88 36.61
N PHE A 85 7.07 1.89 35.71
CA PHE A 85 6.08 1.84 34.64
C PHE A 85 4.85 0.99 34.99
N SER A 86 4.78 0.45 36.21
CA SER A 86 3.69 -0.41 36.68
C SER A 86 3.41 -1.58 35.73
N ILE A 87 4.47 -2.22 35.23
CA ILE A 87 4.39 -3.29 34.23
C ILE A 87 3.86 -4.57 34.89
N ASP A 88 2.77 -5.12 34.36
CA ASP A 88 2.15 -6.36 34.82
C ASP A 88 2.74 -7.59 34.10
N ILE A 89 3.07 -7.46 32.81
CA ILE A 89 3.64 -8.53 31.98
C ILE A 89 4.70 -7.93 31.05
N HIS A 90 5.82 -8.62 30.90
CA HIS A 90 6.82 -8.34 29.86
C HIS A 90 6.76 -9.43 28.78
N VAL A 91 6.40 -9.06 27.56
CA VAL A 91 6.34 -9.96 26.40
C VAL A 91 7.55 -9.77 25.50
N GLN A 92 8.21 -10.87 25.11
CA GLN A 92 9.32 -10.86 24.16
C GLN A 92 9.21 -12.02 23.17
N GLY A 93 9.81 -11.89 21.98
CA GLY A 93 10.00 -13.03 21.07
C GLY A 93 10.91 -14.10 21.69
N GLU A 94 10.73 -15.37 21.30
CA GLU A 94 11.56 -16.52 21.72
C GLU A 94 13.02 -16.50 21.24
N ASP A 95 13.48 -15.40 20.64
CA ASP A 95 14.86 -15.30 20.16
C ASP A 95 15.84 -15.23 21.34
N ASP A 96 16.75 -16.19 21.34
CA ASP A 96 17.81 -16.34 22.32
C ASP A 96 18.67 -15.07 22.34
N ALA A 97 18.72 -14.38 23.48
CA ALA A 97 19.55 -13.18 23.64
C ALA A 97 21.05 -13.53 23.79
N GLY A 98 21.46 -14.67 23.23
CA GLY A 98 22.77 -15.28 23.44
C GLY A 98 23.01 -15.59 24.92
N GLU A 99 24.27 -15.53 25.33
CA GLU A 99 24.69 -15.81 26.72
C GLU A 99 24.29 -14.70 27.72
N ILE A 100 23.88 -13.52 27.25
CA ILE A 100 23.60 -12.35 28.09
C ILE A 100 22.11 -12.26 28.42
N ASN A 101 21.78 -12.30 29.72
CA ASN A 101 20.40 -12.27 30.19
C ASN A 101 19.87 -10.84 30.41
N TYR A 102 19.62 -10.09 29.32
CA TYR A 102 19.10 -8.70 29.38
C TYR A 102 17.74 -8.59 30.11
N TYR A 103 16.96 -9.67 30.11
CA TYR A 103 15.64 -9.77 30.73
C TYR A 103 15.67 -10.35 32.15
N LYS A 104 16.85 -10.41 32.78
CA LYS A 104 17.02 -11.03 34.12
C LYS A 104 16.00 -10.50 35.12
N GLY A 105 15.83 -9.18 35.23
CA GLY A 105 14.88 -8.59 36.17
C GLY A 105 13.44 -9.07 35.94
N GLY A 106 13.01 -9.22 34.69
CA GLY A 106 11.67 -9.73 34.37
C GLY A 106 11.51 -11.21 34.69
N LYS A 107 12.56 -12.00 34.41
CA LYS A 107 12.60 -13.44 34.72
C LYS A 107 12.57 -13.68 36.23
N ASP A 108 13.38 -12.95 36.99
CA ASP A 108 13.46 -13.05 38.46
C ASP A 108 12.11 -12.72 39.13
N LEU A 109 11.35 -11.78 38.55
CA LEU A 109 10.03 -11.38 39.03
C LEU A 109 8.88 -12.24 38.49
N GLY A 110 9.15 -13.20 37.59
CA GLY A 110 8.13 -14.04 36.97
C GLY A 110 7.18 -13.31 36.02
N LEU A 111 7.59 -12.17 35.46
CA LEU A 111 6.74 -11.32 34.61
C LEU A 111 6.85 -11.65 33.11
N MET A 112 7.82 -12.48 32.71
CA MET A 112 8.11 -12.76 31.29
C MET A 112 7.08 -13.70 30.67
N LYS A 113 6.61 -13.33 29.47
CA LYS A 113 5.93 -14.22 28.52
C LYS A 113 6.68 -14.20 27.20
N PHE A 114 6.78 -15.37 26.56
CA PHE A 114 7.42 -15.48 25.25
C PHE A 114 6.39 -15.75 24.16
N ILE A 115 6.58 -15.14 23.00
CA ILE A 115 5.77 -15.35 21.80
C ILE A 115 6.66 -15.87 20.67
N GLY A 116 6.09 -16.74 19.84
CA GLY A 116 6.78 -17.23 18.63
C GLY A 116 7.08 -16.10 17.67
N ARG A 117 8.14 -16.29 16.85
CA ARG A 117 8.52 -15.34 15.81
C ARG A 117 7.80 -15.65 14.50
N ASP A 118 7.49 -14.60 13.75
CA ASP A 118 7.12 -14.76 12.34
C ASP A 118 8.36 -15.14 11.50
N PRO A 119 8.36 -16.29 10.81
CA PRO A 119 9.53 -16.76 10.07
C PRO A 119 9.75 -16.04 8.73
N ILE A 120 8.80 -15.24 8.25
CA ILE A 120 8.80 -14.73 6.86
C ILE A 120 9.55 -13.40 6.74
N GLU A 121 9.44 -12.52 7.73
CA GLU A 121 9.95 -11.14 7.64
C GLU A 121 10.89 -10.77 8.80
N SER A 122 12.05 -10.20 8.46
CA SER A 122 13.00 -9.62 9.40
C SER A 122 13.76 -8.45 8.77
N THR A 123 14.32 -7.56 9.59
CA THR A 123 15.20 -6.47 9.13
C THR A 123 16.34 -6.98 8.24
N THR A 124 16.94 -8.12 8.58
CA THR A 124 17.98 -8.75 7.74
C THR A 124 17.42 -9.16 6.39
N SER A 125 16.24 -9.78 6.35
CA SER A 125 15.59 -10.14 5.08
C SER A 125 15.27 -8.91 4.23
N CYS A 126 14.80 -7.80 4.83
CA CYS A 126 14.57 -6.55 4.12
C CYS A 126 15.87 -6.00 3.49
N ILE A 127 16.97 -5.97 4.26
CA ILE A 127 18.27 -5.50 3.77
C ILE A 127 18.79 -6.42 2.67
N THR A 128 18.78 -7.73 2.88
CA THR A 128 19.24 -8.69 1.87
C THR A 128 18.44 -8.56 0.57
N LYS A 129 17.11 -8.43 0.65
CA LYS A 129 16.27 -8.21 -0.54
C LYS A 129 16.61 -6.89 -1.24
N LEU A 130 16.75 -5.79 -0.50
CA LEU A 130 17.14 -4.50 -1.08
C LEU A 130 18.52 -4.59 -1.75
N THR A 131 19.49 -5.22 -1.10
CA THR A 131 20.81 -5.48 -1.68
C THR A 131 20.74 -6.37 -2.92
N GLU A 132 19.93 -7.43 -2.93
CA GLU A 132 19.73 -8.30 -4.10
C GLU A 132 19.08 -7.55 -5.27
N ILE A 133 18.13 -6.65 -4.97
CA ILE A 133 17.43 -5.86 -5.98
C ILE A 133 18.36 -4.80 -6.57
N VAL A 134 19.03 -4.05 -5.70
CA VAL A 134 19.71 -2.80 -6.03
C VAL A 134 21.22 -3.00 -6.28
N GLY A 135 21.86 -3.99 -5.68
CA GLY A 135 23.30 -4.21 -5.71
C GLY A 135 24.05 -3.50 -4.57
N ASP A 136 25.19 -4.04 -4.14
CA ASP A 136 26.07 -3.44 -3.10
C ASP A 136 26.79 -2.16 -3.57
N ASP A 137 26.80 -1.93 -4.88
CA ASP A 137 27.55 -0.93 -5.62
C ASP A 137 26.64 0.14 -6.22
N PHE A 138 25.58 0.49 -5.51
CA PHE A 138 24.55 1.36 -6.03
C PHE A 138 24.97 2.83 -6.09
N ILE A 139 24.41 3.54 -7.07
CA ILE A 139 24.52 4.98 -7.28
C ILE A 139 23.13 5.58 -7.16
N VAL A 140 23.04 6.75 -6.52
CA VAL A 140 21.79 7.50 -6.39
C VAL A 140 21.93 8.81 -7.16
N GLU A 141 21.09 9.00 -8.17
CA GLU A 141 20.98 10.25 -8.94
C GLU A 141 19.66 10.93 -8.60
N ASN A 142 19.69 12.22 -8.27
CA ASN A 142 18.48 12.99 -7.98
C ASN A 142 17.75 13.34 -9.29
N LEU A 143 16.50 12.91 -9.43
CA LEU A 143 15.67 13.22 -10.60
C LEU A 143 14.78 14.47 -10.40
N GLY A 144 14.86 15.11 -9.24
CA GLY A 144 14.07 16.30 -8.86
C GLY A 144 12.81 15.95 -8.05
N GLY A 145 11.97 16.97 -7.84
CA GLY A 145 10.71 16.87 -7.10
C GLY A 145 10.61 17.81 -5.89
N GLY A 146 9.40 18.23 -5.55
CA GLY A 146 9.12 18.96 -4.29
C GLY A 146 9.19 18.04 -3.07
N ILE A 147 9.13 18.61 -1.86
CA ILE A 147 9.26 17.87 -0.57
C ILE A 147 8.30 16.65 -0.49
N SER A 148 7.16 16.71 -1.18
CA SER A 148 6.14 15.66 -1.20
C SER A 148 6.36 14.54 -2.23
N ASN A 149 7.21 14.72 -3.25
CA ASN A 149 7.37 13.81 -4.40
C ASN A 149 8.84 13.74 -4.87
N ILE A 150 9.77 13.63 -3.93
CA ILE A 150 11.19 13.52 -4.28
C ILE A 150 11.44 12.15 -4.91
N THR A 151 12.12 12.17 -6.06
CA THR A 151 12.38 10.98 -6.87
C THR A 151 13.88 10.84 -7.09
N TRP A 152 14.40 9.65 -6.83
CA TRP A 152 15.79 9.31 -7.10
C TRP A 152 15.86 8.13 -8.05
N LYS A 153 16.78 8.20 -9.00
CA LYS A 153 17.19 7.04 -9.78
C LYS A 153 18.24 6.29 -9.00
N VAL A 154 18.06 4.98 -8.88
CA VAL A 154 19.02 4.09 -8.25
C VAL A 154 19.49 3.07 -9.29
N THR A 155 20.80 2.98 -9.47
CA THR A 155 21.42 2.06 -10.43
C THR A 155 22.56 1.30 -9.75
N SER A 156 22.92 0.11 -10.23
CA SER A 156 24.14 -0.58 -9.79
C SER A 156 25.14 -0.65 -10.94
N TYR A 157 26.44 -0.60 -10.62
CA TYR A 157 27.49 -0.73 -11.64
C TYR A 157 27.54 -2.16 -12.22
N THR A 158 27.25 -3.16 -11.41
CA THR A 158 27.29 -4.59 -11.75
C THR A 158 25.96 -5.09 -12.30
N ASN A 159 24.85 -4.50 -11.88
CA ASN A 159 23.51 -4.82 -12.36
C ASN A 159 22.95 -3.68 -13.21
N LYS A 160 22.74 -3.93 -14.51
CA LYS A 160 22.17 -2.94 -15.44
C LYS A 160 20.73 -2.53 -15.12
N LYS A 161 20.07 -3.19 -14.16
CA LYS A 161 18.73 -2.81 -13.72
C LYS A 161 18.77 -1.42 -13.10
N GLN A 162 17.82 -0.60 -13.54
CA GLN A 162 17.62 0.74 -13.05
C GLN A 162 16.32 0.73 -12.23
N TYR A 163 16.32 1.41 -11.09
CA TYR A 163 15.17 1.55 -10.22
C TYR A 163 14.91 3.03 -9.91
N VAL A 164 13.69 3.33 -9.49
CA VAL A 164 13.28 4.64 -9.01
C VAL A 164 12.88 4.50 -7.55
N LEU A 165 13.58 5.20 -6.67
CA LEU A 165 13.16 5.37 -5.29
C LEU A 165 12.25 6.60 -5.21
N LYS A 166 10.99 6.41 -4.84
CA LYS A 166 9.98 7.47 -4.73
C LYS A 166 9.58 7.66 -3.27
N TYR A 167 9.59 8.90 -2.80
CA TYR A 167 8.97 9.25 -1.52
C TYR A 167 7.46 9.40 -1.70
N LEU A 168 6.69 8.68 -0.88
CA LEU A 168 5.23 8.67 -0.84
C LEU A 168 4.76 9.34 0.45
N GLN A 169 4.16 10.52 0.30
CA GLN A 169 3.51 11.24 1.37
C GLN A 169 2.05 10.77 1.45
N SER A 170 1.73 9.94 2.46
CA SER A 170 0.41 9.38 2.79
C SER A 170 0.13 7.95 2.28
N SER A 171 0.28 6.98 3.16
CA SER A 171 -0.73 5.92 3.45
C SER A 171 -0.44 5.34 4.83
N SER A 172 -1.36 4.56 5.39
CA SER A 172 -1.13 3.86 6.66
C SER A 172 0.04 2.89 6.57
N ILE A 173 0.84 2.82 7.64
CA ILE A 173 2.01 1.95 7.76
C ILE A 173 1.68 0.47 7.44
N GLU A 174 0.45 0.05 7.74
CA GLU A 174 -0.04 -1.30 7.50
C GLU A 174 -0.16 -1.63 6.00
N SER A 175 -0.61 -0.68 5.18
CA SER A 175 -0.82 -0.88 3.73
C SER A 175 0.50 -1.17 3.00
N PHE A 176 1.60 -0.54 3.42
CA PHE A 176 2.91 -0.71 2.79
C PHE A 176 3.80 -1.75 3.48
N SER A 177 3.49 -2.15 4.71
CA SER A 177 4.29 -3.15 5.43
C SER A 177 4.31 -4.55 4.78
N LEU A 178 3.42 -4.80 3.81
CA LEU A 178 3.37 -6.02 3.00
C LEU A 178 4.32 -5.97 1.77
N ARG A 179 4.78 -4.77 1.40
CA ARG A 179 5.70 -4.53 0.30
C ARG A 179 7.14 -4.61 0.81
N HIS A 180 7.90 -5.58 0.30
CA HIS A 180 9.28 -5.84 0.75
C HIS A 180 10.30 -4.83 0.18
N ASP A 181 9.88 -4.05 -0.81
CA ASP A 181 10.59 -2.97 -1.49
C ASP A 181 10.37 -1.58 -0.85
N CYS A 182 9.58 -1.51 0.25
CA CYS A 182 9.27 -0.26 0.94
C CYS A 182 10.14 -0.03 2.19
N ILE A 183 10.50 1.24 2.43
CA ILE A 183 11.25 1.69 3.62
C ILE A 183 10.47 2.82 4.29
N ILE A 184 10.27 2.76 5.61
CA ILE A 184 9.58 3.81 6.37
C ILE A 184 10.58 4.64 7.18
N LEU A 185 10.61 5.96 6.92
CA LEU A 185 11.58 6.95 7.42
C LEU A 185 10.88 8.28 7.78
N GLY A 186 9.92 8.26 8.71
CA GLY A 186 9.03 9.42 8.93
C GLY A 186 8.13 9.76 7.72
N GLY A 187 8.08 8.85 6.75
CA GLY A 187 7.30 8.81 5.52
C GLY A 187 7.70 7.55 4.74
N THR A 188 6.99 7.20 3.66
CA THR A 188 7.21 5.93 2.95
C THR A 188 8.11 6.14 1.74
N PHE A 189 9.11 5.31 1.56
CA PHE A 189 9.88 5.19 0.32
C PHE A 189 9.52 3.88 -0.35
N ALA A 190 9.31 3.92 -1.65
CA ALA A 190 8.98 2.77 -2.47
C ALA A 190 9.98 2.66 -3.62
N LEU A 191 10.46 1.44 -3.88
CA LEU A 191 11.38 1.16 -4.98
C LEU A 191 10.61 0.60 -6.17
N TYR A 192 10.56 1.35 -7.26
CA TYR A 192 9.92 0.96 -8.51
C TYR A 192 10.98 0.57 -9.54
N GLU A 193 10.63 -0.29 -10.50
CA GLU A 193 11.47 -0.49 -11.68
C GLU A 193 11.55 0.83 -12.46
N TYR A 194 12.76 1.24 -12.85
CA TYR A 194 12.91 2.39 -13.74
C TYR A 194 12.51 1.95 -15.14
N ILE A 195 11.50 2.62 -15.66
CA ILE A 195 11.00 2.39 -17.00
C ILE A 195 11.53 3.52 -17.90
N GLU A 196 12.40 3.17 -18.83
CA GLU A 196 12.88 4.12 -19.84
C GLU A 196 11.76 4.42 -20.84
N GLY A 197 11.38 5.69 -20.96
CA GLY A 197 10.35 6.10 -21.89
C GLY A 197 9.86 7.54 -21.67
N THR A 198 8.75 7.86 -22.32
CA THR A 198 8.11 9.18 -22.26
C THR A 198 6.79 9.07 -21.49
N VAL A 199 6.69 9.80 -20.37
CA VAL A 199 5.52 9.83 -19.49
C VAL A 199 4.40 10.64 -20.16
N GLY A 200 3.15 10.16 -20.13
CA GLY A 200 1.98 10.89 -20.65
C GLY A 200 1.84 10.95 -22.16
N HIS A 201 2.79 10.40 -22.91
CA HIS A 201 2.87 10.49 -24.37
C HIS A 201 2.23 9.31 -25.11
N VAL A 202 1.07 8.84 -24.64
CA VAL A 202 0.27 7.80 -25.30
C VAL A 202 -0.97 8.39 -25.97
N THR A 203 -1.32 7.93 -27.16
CA THR A 203 -2.58 8.32 -27.83
C THR A 203 -3.73 7.38 -27.44
N SER A 204 -4.98 7.82 -27.61
CA SER A 204 -6.16 6.96 -27.39
C SER A 204 -6.11 5.69 -28.23
N ALA A 205 -5.69 5.78 -29.49
CA ALA A 205 -5.56 4.64 -30.39
C ALA A 205 -4.51 3.62 -29.90
N GLU A 206 -3.36 4.10 -29.42
CA GLU A 206 -2.32 3.23 -28.86
C GLU A 206 -2.78 2.53 -27.58
N MET A 207 -3.50 3.24 -26.71
CA MET A 207 -4.07 2.66 -25.49
C MET A 207 -5.19 1.65 -25.79
N ASN A 208 -6.04 1.92 -26.79
CA ASN A 208 -7.07 0.97 -27.21
C ASN A 208 -6.45 -0.32 -27.76
N SER A 209 -5.43 -0.21 -28.63
CA SER A 209 -4.68 -1.37 -29.11
C SER A 209 -4.09 -2.19 -27.97
N TYR A 210 -3.48 -1.52 -26.98
CA TYR A 210 -2.93 -2.18 -25.80
C TYR A 210 -3.99 -3.02 -25.05
N PHE A 211 -5.19 -2.47 -24.83
CA PHE A 211 -6.24 -3.20 -24.10
C PHE A 211 -6.85 -4.34 -24.91
N VAL A 212 -6.97 -4.21 -26.23
CA VAL A 212 -7.40 -5.31 -27.12
C VAL A 212 -6.38 -6.47 -27.08
N ASP A 213 -5.09 -6.16 -27.15
CA ASP A 213 -4.02 -7.16 -27.04
C ASP A 213 -4.04 -7.85 -25.67
N ARG A 214 -4.24 -7.07 -24.60
CA ARG A 214 -4.34 -7.59 -23.22
C ARG A 214 -5.56 -8.50 -23.04
N LEU A 215 -6.72 -8.14 -23.59
CA LEU A 215 -7.94 -8.98 -23.54
C LEU A 215 -7.69 -10.32 -24.25
N SER A 216 -7.07 -10.27 -25.43
CA SER A 216 -6.71 -11.46 -26.21
C SER A 216 -5.77 -12.39 -25.43
N TYR A 217 -4.81 -11.84 -24.68
CA TYR A 217 -3.90 -12.62 -23.84
C TYR A 217 -4.62 -13.44 -22.76
N TYR A 218 -5.68 -12.88 -22.16
CA TYR A 218 -6.49 -13.59 -21.15
C TYR A 218 -7.38 -14.69 -21.74
N GLU A 219 -7.98 -14.44 -22.91
CA GLU A 219 -8.81 -15.45 -23.60
C GLU A 219 -7.99 -16.68 -24.01
N HIS A 220 -6.68 -16.53 -24.24
CA HIS A 220 -5.78 -17.60 -24.67
C HIS A 220 -5.05 -18.35 -23.53
N GLY A 221 -5.48 -18.18 -22.26
CA GLY A 221 -5.16 -19.13 -21.19
C GLY A 221 -4.06 -18.74 -20.19
N ALA A 222 -3.65 -17.47 -20.12
CA ALA A 222 -2.80 -16.99 -19.04
C ALA A 222 -3.64 -16.72 -17.78
N SER A 223 -3.80 -17.74 -16.92
CA SER A 223 -4.53 -17.60 -15.66
C SER A 223 -3.71 -16.78 -14.65
N ILE A 224 -4.15 -15.57 -14.30
CA ILE A 224 -3.71 -14.93 -13.06
C ILE A 224 -4.25 -15.76 -11.88
N ASN A 225 -3.37 -16.08 -10.94
CA ASN A 225 -3.69 -16.86 -9.75
C ASN A 225 -4.63 -16.04 -8.85
N PRO A 226 -5.94 -16.36 -8.75
CA PRO A 226 -6.95 -15.48 -8.14
C PRO A 226 -6.88 -15.40 -6.61
N LYS A 227 -5.86 -15.97 -5.98
CA LYS A 227 -5.79 -16.16 -4.52
C LYS A 227 -5.54 -14.88 -3.71
N THR A 228 -5.34 -13.73 -4.37
CA THR A 228 -5.05 -12.44 -3.72
C THR A 228 -6.05 -11.32 -4.03
N CYS A 229 -7.06 -11.53 -4.89
CA CYS A 229 -8.11 -10.55 -5.14
C CYS A 229 -9.10 -10.52 -3.98
N ILE A 230 -8.76 -9.79 -2.92
CA ILE A 230 -9.70 -9.43 -1.85
C ILE A 230 -9.80 -7.92 -1.81
N THR A 231 -10.76 -7.38 -2.56
CA THR A 231 -11.47 -6.16 -2.16
C THR A 231 -12.95 -6.45 -2.28
N SER A 232 -13.58 -6.72 -1.13
CA SER A 232 -14.99 -7.08 -1.08
C SER A 232 -15.87 -5.90 -1.50
N ILE A 233 -17.01 -6.23 -2.10
CA ILE A 233 -18.09 -5.30 -2.43
C ILE A 233 -18.47 -4.36 -1.27
N ASP A 234 -18.24 -4.77 -0.03
CA ASP A 234 -18.49 -3.97 1.17
C ASP A 234 -17.66 -2.69 1.18
N LEU A 235 -16.41 -2.74 0.68
CA LEU A 235 -15.55 -1.58 0.58
C LEU A 235 -16.09 -0.60 -0.49
N PHE A 236 -16.59 -1.13 -1.60
CA PHE A 236 -17.23 -0.35 -2.66
C PHE A 236 -18.53 0.31 -2.18
N LEU A 237 -19.43 -0.46 -1.57
CA LEU A 237 -20.70 0.04 -1.03
C LEU A 237 -20.48 1.08 0.08
N LYS A 238 -19.43 0.94 0.89
CA LYS A 238 -19.03 1.92 1.91
C LYS A 238 -18.74 3.30 1.32
N TYR A 239 -18.10 3.38 0.16
CA TYR A 239 -17.70 4.66 -0.44
C TYR A 239 -18.72 5.21 -1.43
N ALA A 240 -19.45 4.35 -2.15
CA ALA A 240 -20.37 4.78 -3.21
C ALA A 240 -21.64 5.48 -2.70
N LYS A 241 -22.02 5.31 -1.41
CA LYS A 241 -23.26 5.86 -0.81
C LYS A 241 -24.40 5.92 -1.83
N PHE A 242 -24.79 4.76 -2.37
CA PHE A 242 -25.80 4.68 -3.41
C PHE A 242 -27.08 5.37 -2.95
N ASP A 243 -27.35 6.52 -3.57
CA ASP A 243 -28.65 7.15 -3.52
C ASP A 243 -29.52 6.51 -4.62
N SER A 244 -30.76 6.22 -4.26
CA SER A 244 -31.87 5.85 -5.14
C SER A 244 -32.03 6.69 -6.42
N SER A 245 -31.37 7.86 -6.49
CA SER A 245 -31.31 8.73 -7.66
C SER A 245 -30.54 8.14 -8.86
N LEU A 246 -29.63 7.19 -8.65
CA LEU A 246 -29.09 6.38 -9.74
C LEU A 246 -30.07 5.26 -10.06
N LYS A 247 -30.81 5.42 -11.16
CA LYS A 247 -31.41 4.29 -11.88
C LYS A 247 -30.32 3.43 -12.55
N LEU A 248 -29.30 3.04 -11.81
CA LEU A 248 -28.56 1.83 -12.15
C LEU A 248 -29.52 0.70 -11.89
N ASP A 249 -29.86 -0.05 -12.92
CA ASP A 249 -30.68 -1.25 -12.78
C ASP A 249 -29.96 -2.15 -11.78
N ILE A 250 -30.51 -2.33 -10.57
CA ILE A 250 -29.91 -3.15 -9.52
C ILE A 250 -29.62 -4.56 -10.07
N ASN A 251 -30.48 -5.04 -10.97
CA ASN A 251 -30.29 -6.29 -11.71
C ASN A 251 -29.01 -6.31 -12.55
N LEU A 252 -28.57 -5.16 -13.07
CA LEU A 252 -27.37 -5.05 -13.88
C LEU A 252 -26.11 -4.94 -13.01
N ILE A 253 -26.20 -4.37 -11.81
CA ILE A 253 -25.13 -4.51 -10.81
C ILE A 253 -25.02 -5.98 -10.39
N ASP A 254 -26.13 -6.66 -10.12
CA ASP A 254 -26.13 -8.08 -9.75
C ASP A 254 -25.61 -8.99 -10.90
N GLU A 255 -25.99 -8.73 -12.16
CA GLU A 255 -25.53 -9.47 -13.34
C GLU A 255 -24.03 -9.29 -13.62
N VAL A 256 -23.52 -8.09 -13.32
CA VAL A 256 -22.09 -7.74 -13.34
C VAL A 256 -21.38 -8.51 -12.24
N LEU A 257 -21.93 -8.57 -11.02
CA LEU A 257 -21.31 -9.18 -9.85
C LEU A 257 -21.32 -10.71 -9.83
N ASP A 258 -22.33 -11.36 -10.42
CA ASP A 258 -22.47 -12.83 -10.37
C ASP A 258 -21.57 -13.58 -11.38
N ASN A 259 -21.16 -12.92 -12.47
CA ASN A 259 -20.50 -13.61 -13.60
C ASN A 259 -18.98 -13.40 -13.69
N SER A 260 -18.36 -12.61 -12.81
CA SER A 260 -16.93 -12.27 -12.90
C SER A 260 -16.23 -12.32 -11.55
N LYS A 261 -14.94 -12.71 -11.54
CA LYS A 261 -14.08 -12.51 -10.37
C LYS A 261 -13.66 -11.04 -10.35
N TRP A 262 -14.28 -10.24 -9.50
CA TRP A 262 -14.07 -8.79 -9.46
C TRP A 262 -12.87 -8.39 -8.59
N CYS A 263 -12.08 -7.45 -9.09
CA CYS A 263 -11.16 -6.65 -8.30
C CYS A 263 -11.30 -5.19 -8.76
N TRP A 264 -11.45 -4.28 -7.81
CA TRP A 264 -11.49 -2.85 -8.09
C TRP A 264 -10.07 -2.35 -8.35
N SER A 265 -9.79 -1.74 -9.50
CA SER A 265 -8.52 -1.03 -9.73
C SER A 265 -8.55 0.37 -9.13
N HIS A 266 -7.39 0.86 -8.68
CA HIS A 266 -7.25 2.27 -8.37
C HIS A 266 -7.53 3.09 -9.65
N ASN A 267 -8.18 4.24 -9.49
CA ASN A 267 -8.59 5.10 -10.60
C ASN A 267 -7.55 6.18 -10.90
N ASP A 268 -6.31 5.91 -10.54
CA ASP A 268 -5.11 6.69 -10.83
C ASP A 268 -4.61 6.45 -12.26
N LEU A 269 -5.49 5.94 -13.11
CA LEU A 269 -5.24 5.60 -14.49
C LEU A 269 -5.29 6.83 -15.38
N VAL A 270 -4.34 7.73 -15.16
CA VAL A 270 -4.18 9.01 -15.85
C VAL A 270 -2.94 8.99 -16.74
N ARG A 271 -2.83 9.93 -17.68
CA ARG A 271 -1.71 9.97 -18.64
C ARG A 271 -0.36 10.01 -17.94
N GLU A 272 -0.27 10.73 -16.84
CA GLU A 272 0.92 10.90 -16.02
C GLU A 272 1.45 9.58 -15.43
N ASN A 273 0.60 8.57 -15.34
CA ASN A 273 0.96 7.24 -14.83
C ASN A 273 1.22 6.22 -15.96
N ILE A 274 1.34 6.68 -17.20
CA ILE A 274 1.57 5.83 -18.37
C ILE A 274 2.87 6.24 -19.04
N ILE A 275 3.75 5.27 -19.25
CA ILE A 275 5.05 5.44 -19.88
C ILE A 275 5.06 4.73 -21.23
N LYS A 276 5.31 5.51 -22.28
CA LYS A 276 5.56 4.97 -23.62
C LYS A 276 7.04 4.65 -23.77
N THR A 277 7.34 3.35 -23.90
CA THR A 277 8.70 2.82 -24.06
C THR A 277 8.93 2.37 -25.51
N THR A 278 10.15 1.94 -25.83
CA THR A 278 10.45 1.31 -27.13
C THR A 278 9.74 -0.02 -27.31
N ASP A 279 9.44 -0.71 -26.21
CA ASP A 279 8.90 -2.08 -26.18
C ASP A 279 7.39 -2.10 -25.92
N GLY A 280 6.74 -0.93 -25.91
CA GLY A 280 5.30 -0.78 -25.70
C GLY A 280 4.93 0.13 -24.54
N ILE A 281 3.69 0.01 -24.10
CA ILE A 281 3.11 0.83 -23.02
C ILE A 281 3.35 0.13 -21.68
N LYS A 282 3.84 0.88 -20.70
CA LYS A 282 3.98 0.43 -19.32
C LYS A 282 3.29 1.40 -18.38
N PHE A 283 2.87 0.88 -17.24
CA PHE A 283 2.13 1.61 -16.22
C PHE A 283 2.95 1.75 -14.95
N ILE A 284 2.90 2.93 -14.33
CA ILE A 284 3.57 3.20 -13.05
C ILE A 284 2.55 3.29 -11.91
N ASP A 285 2.95 2.85 -10.72
CA ASP A 285 2.13 2.86 -9.49
C ASP A 285 0.84 2.02 -9.55
N TRP A 286 0.73 1.13 -10.54
CA TRP A 286 -0.54 0.53 -10.92
C TRP A 286 -0.63 -0.95 -10.53
N GLU A 287 -0.35 -1.22 -9.26
CA GLU A 287 -0.27 -2.57 -8.68
C GLU A 287 -1.59 -3.35 -8.78
N PHE A 288 -2.72 -2.67 -8.98
CA PHE A 288 -4.05 -3.26 -9.08
C PHE A 288 -4.59 -3.37 -10.51
N ALA A 289 -3.91 -2.81 -11.52
CA ALA A 289 -4.32 -2.92 -12.93
C ALA A 289 -4.52 -4.37 -13.32
N ASP A 290 -3.45 -5.14 -13.08
CA ASP A 290 -3.31 -6.51 -13.55
C ASP A 290 -4.26 -7.46 -12.84
N TYR A 291 -4.80 -7.05 -11.68
CA TYR A 291 -5.77 -7.82 -10.92
C TYR A 291 -7.23 -7.50 -11.29
N SER A 292 -7.50 -6.33 -11.87
CA SER A 292 -8.86 -5.92 -12.24
C SER A 292 -9.27 -6.43 -13.63
N PRO A 293 -10.58 -6.60 -13.89
CA PRO A 293 -11.07 -6.86 -15.24
C PRO A 293 -10.64 -5.76 -16.22
N VAL A 294 -10.28 -6.14 -17.47
CA VAL A 294 -9.77 -5.19 -18.49
C VAL A 294 -10.76 -4.05 -18.74
N GLU A 295 -12.06 -4.34 -18.69
CA GLU A 295 -13.14 -3.35 -18.85
C GLU A 295 -13.13 -2.29 -17.75
N MET A 296 -12.71 -2.63 -16.52
CA MET A 296 -12.56 -1.67 -15.42
C MET A 296 -11.41 -0.70 -15.69
N ASP A 297 -10.29 -1.21 -16.21
CA ASP A 297 -9.16 -0.38 -16.59
C ASP A 297 -9.49 0.52 -17.78
N VAL A 298 -10.16 0.00 -18.82
CA VAL A 298 -10.65 0.82 -19.95
C VAL A 298 -11.58 1.93 -19.45
N ALA A 299 -12.53 1.62 -18.56
CA ALA A 299 -13.42 2.60 -17.97
C ALA A 299 -12.66 3.68 -17.17
N SER A 300 -11.62 3.29 -16.44
CA SER A 300 -10.76 4.23 -15.69
C SER A 300 -9.99 5.15 -16.64
N CYS A 301 -9.47 4.63 -17.76
CA CYS A 301 -8.85 5.45 -18.81
C CYS A 301 -9.84 6.45 -19.45
N VAL A 302 -11.06 6.01 -19.71
CA VAL A 302 -12.11 6.85 -20.30
C VAL A 302 -12.54 7.95 -19.31
N LEU A 303 -12.70 7.60 -18.04
CA LEU A 303 -13.04 8.57 -17.01
C LEU A 303 -11.99 9.68 -16.94
N ASN A 304 -10.71 9.31 -17.00
CA ASN A 304 -9.55 10.21 -16.87
C ASN A 304 -9.04 10.82 -18.18
N ASP A 305 -9.81 10.76 -19.28
CA ASP A 305 -9.45 11.35 -20.58
C ASP A 305 -8.14 10.81 -21.20
N VAL A 306 -7.76 9.59 -20.81
CA VAL A 306 -6.65 8.85 -21.44
C VAL A 306 -7.10 8.26 -22.78
N ILE A 307 -8.32 7.70 -22.81
CA ILE A 307 -8.98 7.18 -24.01
C ILE A 307 -10.24 7.99 -24.26
N ASP A 308 -10.44 8.45 -25.49
CA ASP A 308 -11.76 8.94 -25.90
C ASP A 308 -12.71 7.75 -26.01
N ILE A 309 -13.91 7.87 -25.45
CA ILE A 309 -14.89 6.79 -25.51
C ILE A 309 -15.26 6.41 -26.96
N ASP A 310 -15.20 7.36 -27.89
CA ASP A 310 -15.51 7.10 -29.29
C ASP A 310 -14.38 6.30 -29.99
N ASP A 311 -13.19 6.21 -29.36
CA ASP A 311 -12.06 5.38 -29.81
C ASP A 311 -12.09 3.95 -29.23
N VAL A 312 -12.97 3.64 -28.27
CA VAL A 312 -13.07 2.29 -27.68
C VAL A 312 -13.64 1.32 -28.72
N ASP A 313 -12.95 0.21 -28.97
CA ASP A 313 -13.37 -0.74 -29.99
C ASP A 313 -14.59 -1.57 -29.55
N SER A 314 -15.75 -1.18 -30.08
CA SER A 314 -17.04 -1.85 -29.82
C SER A 314 -17.13 -3.30 -30.32
N GLN A 315 -16.16 -3.78 -31.11
CA GLN A 315 -16.08 -5.20 -31.49
C GLN A 315 -15.60 -6.07 -30.32
N TYR A 316 -14.74 -5.53 -29.46
CA TYR A 316 -14.15 -6.24 -28.32
C TYR A 316 -14.79 -5.85 -26.99
N PHE A 317 -15.27 -4.61 -26.86
CA PHE A 317 -15.80 -4.08 -25.61
C PHE A 317 -17.29 -3.73 -25.72
N ASN A 318 -18.06 -4.15 -24.71
CA ASN A 318 -19.45 -3.73 -24.58
C ASN A 318 -19.52 -2.27 -24.09
N LEU A 319 -19.81 -1.33 -25.00
CA LEU A 319 -19.88 0.09 -24.67
C LEU A 319 -20.89 0.43 -23.56
N LYS A 320 -22.05 -0.23 -23.54
CA LYS A 320 -23.04 -0.02 -22.47
C LYS A 320 -22.44 -0.37 -21.12
N PHE A 321 -21.70 -1.46 -21.05
CA PHE A 321 -21.02 -1.89 -19.83
C PHE A 321 -19.91 -0.91 -19.41
N ILE A 322 -19.08 -0.45 -20.34
CA ILE A 322 -18.07 0.58 -20.06
C ILE A 322 -18.71 1.86 -19.50
N TYR A 323 -19.84 2.31 -20.04
CA TYR A 323 -20.53 3.51 -19.52
C TYR A 323 -20.97 3.33 -18.07
N ILE A 324 -21.49 2.15 -17.74
CA ILE A 324 -21.89 1.81 -16.38
C ILE A 324 -20.69 1.83 -15.44
N LEU A 325 -19.55 1.25 -15.82
CA LEU A 325 -18.32 1.28 -15.02
C LEU A 325 -17.81 2.71 -14.81
N VAL A 326 -17.82 3.57 -15.83
CA VAL A 326 -17.46 5.00 -15.70
C VAL A 326 -18.37 5.72 -14.70
N LEU A 327 -19.69 5.49 -14.77
CA LEU A 327 -20.67 6.08 -13.84
C LEU A 327 -20.44 5.62 -12.40
N LEU A 328 -20.21 4.32 -12.21
CA LEU A 328 -19.92 3.71 -10.91
C LEU A 328 -18.66 4.33 -10.29
N GLN A 329 -17.58 4.46 -11.07
CA GLN A 329 -16.34 5.06 -10.62
C GLN A 329 -16.51 6.55 -10.26
N ALA A 330 -17.17 7.35 -11.12
CA ALA A 330 -17.41 8.76 -10.82
C ALA A 330 -18.21 8.97 -9.52
N LYS A 331 -19.17 8.07 -9.23
CA LYS A 331 -19.93 8.09 -7.97
C LYS A 331 -19.11 7.66 -6.77
N ALA A 332 -18.29 6.62 -6.91
CA ALA A 332 -17.39 6.19 -5.85
C ALA A 332 -16.44 7.33 -5.43
N TRP A 333 -15.86 8.06 -6.39
CA TRP A 333 -14.96 9.18 -6.10
C TRP A 333 -15.66 10.38 -5.49
N THR A 334 -16.78 10.81 -6.05
CA THR A 334 -17.57 11.90 -5.44
C THR A 334 -18.01 11.53 -4.02
N GLY A 335 -18.41 10.28 -3.78
CA GLY A 335 -18.70 9.76 -2.44
C GLY A 335 -17.49 9.81 -1.50
N TRP A 336 -16.32 9.38 -1.97
CA TRP A 336 -15.08 9.41 -1.20
C TRP A 336 -14.66 10.84 -0.82
N TYR A 337 -14.69 11.79 -1.75
CA TYR A 337 -14.36 13.20 -1.48
C TYR A 337 -15.38 13.90 -0.59
N ASN A 338 -16.64 13.45 -0.59
CA ASN A 338 -17.65 13.94 0.35
C ASN A 338 -17.39 13.48 1.80
N VAL A 339 -16.65 12.38 1.98
CA VAL A 339 -16.22 11.89 3.30
C VAL A 339 -14.88 12.50 3.71
N ASN A 340 -13.94 12.62 2.77
CA ASN A 340 -12.57 13.14 2.98
C ASN A 340 -12.49 14.61 2.55
N ILE A 341 -13.21 15.47 3.28
CA ILE A 341 -13.41 16.89 2.94
C ILE A 341 -12.07 17.65 2.85
N GLU A 342 -11.07 17.25 3.62
CA GLU A 342 -9.73 17.83 3.63
C GLU A 342 -8.96 17.63 2.32
N LYS A 343 -9.33 16.63 1.51
CA LYS A 343 -8.76 16.35 0.19
C LYS A 343 -9.65 16.83 -0.96
N ARG A 344 -10.84 17.34 -0.64
CA ARG A 344 -11.82 17.80 -1.62
C ARG A 344 -11.47 19.20 -2.12
N ASN A 345 -11.57 19.41 -3.43
CA ASN A 345 -11.66 20.74 -4.03
C ASN A 345 -12.81 20.78 -5.06
N ASP A 346 -13.22 21.98 -5.45
CA ASP A 346 -14.37 22.16 -6.35
C ASP A 346 -14.06 21.70 -7.78
N GLU A 347 -12.81 21.83 -8.24
CA GLU A 347 -12.39 21.41 -9.57
C GLU A 347 -12.53 19.89 -9.76
N ILE A 348 -12.05 19.10 -8.80
CA ILE A 348 -12.15 17.63 -8.80
C ILE A 348 -13.62 17.19 -8.72
N MET A 349 -14.42 17.84 -7.86
CA MET A 349 -15.85 17.51 -7.75
C MET A 349 -16.60 17.82 -9.05
N ASN A 350 -16.29 18.95 -9.68
CA ASN A 350 -16.88 19.33 -10.96
C ASN A 350 -16.45 18.35 -12.07
N PHE A 351 -15.19 17.92 -12.09
CA PHE A 351 -14.69 16.93 -13.05
C PHE A 351 -15.52 15.63 -13.01
N TYR A 352 -15.62 14.98 -11.86
CA TYR A 352 -16.37 13.73 -11.74
C TYR A 352 -17.88 13.92 -11.96
N THR A 353 -18.45 15.04 -11.53
CA THR A 353 -19.88 15.35 -11.73
C THR A 353 -20.19 15.55 -13.22
N ASN A 354 -19.33 16.26 -13.96
CA ASN A 354 -19.49 16.48 -15.40
C ASN A 354 -19.35 15.16 -16.16
N LYS A 355 -18.36 14.34 -15.81
CA LYS A 355 -18.19 12.98 -16.36
C LYS A 355 -19.44 12.14 -16.12
N PHE A 356 -19.93 12.12 -14.88
CA PHE A 356 -21.14 11.40 -14.53
C PHE A 356 -22.33 11.81 -15.41
N ASN A 357 -22.61 13.11 -15.52
CA ASN A 357 -23.74 13.61 -16.32
C ASN A 357 -23.60 13.28 -17.82
N LEU A 358 -22.38 13.37 -18.35
CA LEU A 358 -22.08 13.04 -19.75
C LEU A 358 -22.40 11.58 -20.05
N PHE A 359 -21.84 10.65 -19.26
CA PHE A 359 -22.01 9.22 -19.50
C PHE A 359 -23.43 8.74 -19.18
N GLN A 360 -24.12 9.38 -18.23
CA GLN A 360 -25.55 9.10 -17.97
C GLN A 360 -26.38 9.45 -19.20
N SER A 361 -26.15 10.63 -19.80
CA SER A 361 -26.83 11.01 -21.04
C SER A 361 -26.53 10.08 -22.21
N LYS A 362 -25.28 9.60 -22.34
CA LYS A 362 -24.92 8.60 -23.38
C LYS A 362 -25.64 7.27 -23.13
N LEU A 363 -25.69 6.79 -21.89
CA LEU A 363 -26.39 5.56 -21.52
C LEU A 363 -27.90 5.63 -21.76
N ASP A 364 -28.53 6.75 -21.37
CA ASP A 364 -29.97 6.96 -21.58
C ASP A 364 -30.33 6.94 -23.06
N LYS A 365 -29.51 7.56 -23.92
CA LYS A 365 -29.69 7.53 -25.38
C LYS A 365 -29.55 6.12 -25.96
N LEU A 366 -28.69 5.30 -25.37
CA LEU A 366 -28.43 3.93 -25.80
C LEU A 366 -29.58 2.99 -25.41
N ASN A 367 -30.18 3.19 -24.24
CA ASN A 367 -31.37 2.45 -23.78
C ASN A 367 -32.68 2.88 -24.47
N ALA A 368 -32.71 4.06 -25.10
CA ALA A 368 -33.87 4.55 -25.84
C ALA A 368 -33.94 4.03 -27.30
N ARG A 369 -32.91 3.32 -27.76
CA ARG A 369 -32.84 2.61 -29.05
C ARG A 369 -33.10 1.14 -28.84
#